data_AF-A0AA36DFJ9-F1
#
_entry.id   AF-A0AA36DFJ9-F1
#
_cell.length_a   1.000
_cell.length_b   1.000
_cell.length_c   1.000
_cell.angle_alpha   90.00
_cell.angle_beta   90.00
_cell.angle_gamma   90.00
#
_symmetry.space_group_name_H-M   'P 1'
#
loop_
_entity.id
_entity.type
_entity.pdbx_description
1 polymer ?
#
loop_
_entity_poly.entity_id
_entity_poly.type
_entity_poly.pdbx_seq_one_letter_code
_entity_poly.pdbx_strand_id
1 'polypeptide(L)'
;MKVLEETFVSEPESHQLVEMPRLDPKLYSALIIRVERVFREWIRMCGMGEVDQNPHSSLAHIIQEIHADGLMSSDLMIASFFRICIDICVIKYHAMTVEAKRSLRPQQPALAIEAFVKLVCSILRLSDPSLPSTKINLARQFLNIVANCALLEAKKHGPSFDAGPFYRILLGTYTGVMRPGDGIDRIRNGVRDDFRKTLQLLRSRLSPDLPSSWLDVLNDLTVPSIQPHPTQM
;
A
#
# COMPACT_ATOMS: atom_id res chain seq x y z
N MET A 1 10.36 11.69 -7.87
CA MET A 1 10.09 10.44 -8.61
C MET A 1 11.37 9.70 -8.93
N LYS A 2 12.33 10.33 -9.61
CA LYS A 2 13.65 9.75 -9.92
C LYS A 2 14.36 9.05 -8.74
N VAL A 3 14.29 9.62 -7.52
CA VAL A 3 14.87 9.01 -6.30
C VAL A 3 14.16 7.72 -5.86
N LEU A 4 12.82 7.63 -6.01
CA LEU A 4 12.07 6.37 -5.81
C LEU A 4 12.33 5.38 -6.93
N GLU A 5 12.91 5.79 -8.05
CA GLU A 5 13.16 4.90 -9.17
C GLU A 5 14.56 4.31 -9.10
N GLU A 6 15.54 5.13 -8.73
CA GLU A 6 16.94 4.75 -8.51
C GLU A 6 17.12 3.80 -7.32
N THR A 7 16.26 3.91 -6.29
CA THR A 7 16.32 3.05 -5.10
C THR A 7 15.74 1.65 -5.35
N PHE A 8 14.90 1.47 -6.38
CA PHE A 8 14.13 0.24 -6.62
C PHE A 8 14.62 -0.57 -7.84
N VAL A 9 15.82 -0.28 -8.31
CA VAL A 9 16.45 -0.96 -9.47
C VAL A 9 16.84 -2.41 -9.15
N SER A 10 17.06 -2.75 -7.88
CA SER A 10 17.49 -4.07 -7.45
C SER A 10 16.36 -5.10 -7.53
N GLU A 11 16.57 -6.19 -8.29
CA GLU A 11 15.68 -7.35 -8.30
C GLU A 11 15.63 -7.99 -6.89
N PRO A 12 14.45 -8.16 -6.28
CA PRO A 12 14.35 -8.97 -5.09
C PRO A 12 14.42 -10.44 -5.50
N GLU A 13 15.49 -11.12 -5.10
CA GLU A 13 15.58 -12.57 -5.15
C GLU A 13 14.44 -13.20 -4.34
N SER A 14 13.42 -13.71 -5.03
CA SER A 14 12.30 -14.49 -4.48
C SER A 14 11.40 -13.76 -3.45
N HIS A 15 10.16 -14.24 -3.28
CA HIS A 15 9.25 -13.77 -2.23
C HIS A 15 9.68 -14.29 -0.84
N GLN A 16 10.97 -14.13 -0.51
CA GLN A 16 11.47 -14.37 0.83
C GLN A 16 11.16 -13.14 1.67
N LEU A 17 10.54 -13.39 2.83
CA LEU A 17 10.28 -12.36 3.82
C LEU A 17 11.63 -11.88 4.36
N VAL A 18 12.14 -10.77 3.85
CA VAL A 18 13.32 -10.13 4.40
C VAL A 18 12.91 -9.46 5.71
N GLU A 19 13.45 -9.94 6.83
CA GLU A 19 13.26 -9.29 8.12
C GLU A 19 13.92 -7.92 8.05
N MET A 20 13.11 -6.85 8.13
CA MET A 20 13.63 -5.51 7.98
C MET A 20 14.60 -5.16 9.12
N PRO A 21 15.73 -4.51 8.82
CA PRO A 21 16.67 -4.06 9.84
C PRO A 21 15.96 -3.22 10.91
N ARG A 22 16.24 -3.52 12.18
CA ARG A 22 15.68 -2.76 13.29
C ARG A 22 16.43 -1.44 13.41
N LEU A 23 15.70 -0.33 13.27
CA LEU A 23 16.22 1.00 13.55
C LEU A 23 16.50 1.18 15.05
N ASP A 24 17.45 2.05 15.37
CA ASP A 24 17.65 2.52 16.73
C ASP A 24 16.33 3.08 17.31
N PRO A 25 15.95 2.77 18.56
CA PRO A 25 14.67 3.21 19.13
C PRO A 25 14.46 4.73 19.15
N LYS A 26 15.50 5.54 19.36
CA LYS A 26 15.39 7.01 19.35
C LYS A 26 15.22 7.52 17.92
N LEU A 27 15.92 6.90 16.97
CA LEU A 27 15.73 7.20 15.56
C LEU A 27 14.31 6.83 15.11
N TYR A 28 13.80 5.67 15.52
CA TYR A 28 12.45 5.22 15.19
C TYR A 28 11.37 6.13 15.77
N SER A 29 11.52 6.61 17.00
CA SER A 29 10.55 7.55 17.60
C SER A 29 10.54 8.90 16.91
N ALA A 30 11.71 9.46 16.57
CA ALA A 30 11.81 10.68 15.78
C ALA A 30 11.21 10.49 14.37
N LEU A 31 11.39 9.31 13.79
CA LEU A 31 10.84 8.95 12.49
C LEU A 31 9.31 8.93 12.51
N ILE A 32 8.69 8.32 13.54
CA ILE A 32 7.22 8.28 13.70
C ILE A 32 6.62 9.69 13.62
N ILE A 33 7.22 10.65 14.34
CA ILE A 33 6.71 12.03 14.39
C ILE A 33 6.70 12.67 12.99
N ARG A 34 7.78 12.48 12.22
CA ARG A 34 7.91 13.03 10.86
C ARG A 34 6.92 12.37 9.91
N VAL A 35 6.85 11.04 9.92
CA VAL A 35 5.89 10.28 9.09
C VAL A 35 4.46 10.68 9.42
N GLU A 36 4.11 10.78 10.70
CA GLU A 36 2.77 11.17 11.14
C GLU A 36 2.41 12.58 10.66
N ARG A 37 3.34 13.54 10.75
CA ARG A 37 3.15 14.91 10.25
C ARG A 37 2.81 14.92 8.75
N VAL A 38 3.65 14.28 7.93
CA VAL A 38 3.48 14.26 6.48
C VAL A 38 2.23 13.48 6.08
N PHE A 39 1.97 12.34 6.72
CA PHE A 39 0.81 11.53 6.40
C PHE A 39 -0.51 12.19 6.82
N ARG A 40 -0.51 12.93 7.93
CA ARG A 40 -1.66 13.77 8.34
C ARG A 40 -1.98 14.84 7.31
N GLU A 41 -0.95 15.48 6.74
CA GLU A 41 -1.14 16.48 5.68
C GLU A 41 -1.74 15.84 4.43
N TRP A 42 -1.24 14.68 4.01
CA TRP A 42 -1.83 13.95 2.88
C TRP A 42 -3.30 13.56 3.13
N ILE A 43 -3.64 13.10 4.33
CA ILE A 43 -5.04 12.80 4.70
C ILE A 43 -5.91 14.06 4.61
N ARG A 44 -5.40 15.22 5.06
CA ARG A 44 -6.10 16.51 4.95
C ARG A 44 -6.38 16.87 3.49
N MET A 45 -5.35 16.80 2.63
CA MET A 45 -5.49 17.07 1.19
C MET A 45 -6.51 16.13 0.52
N CYS A 46 -6.52 14.85 0.89
CA CYS A 46 -7.53 13.89 0.42
C CYS A 46 -8.93 14.29 0.86
N GLY A 47 -9.10 14.69 2.13
CA GLY A 47 -10.40 15.11 2.68
C GLY A 47 -10.94 16.41 2.08
N MET A 48 -10.06 17.30 1.60
CA MET A 48 -10.44 18.54 0.92
C MET A 48 -10.62 18.39 -0.60
N GLY A 49 -10.43 17.18 -1.14
CA GLY A 49 -10.56 16.91 -2.57
C GLY A 49 -9.42 17.47 -3.44
N GLU A 50 -8.36 18.02 -2.83
CA GLU A 50 -7.23 18.63 -3.55
C GLU A 50 -6.52 17.61 -4.45
N VAL A 51 -6.39 16.37 -3.97
CA VAL A 51 -5.74 15.27 -4.69
C VAL A 51 -6.52 14.84 -5.94
N ASP A 52 -7.85 14.94 -5.93
CA ASP A 52 -8.66 14.62 -7.10
C ASP A 52 -8.62 15.74 -8.14
N GLN A 53 -8.53 16.99 -7.68
CA GLN A 53 -8.49 18.16 -8.56
C GLN A 53 -7.11 18.30 -9.23
N ASN A 54 -6.01 18.11 -8.47
CA ASN A 54 -4.65 18.37 -8.94
C ASN A 54 -3.68 17.24 -8.55
N PRO A 55 -3.87 15.99 -9.02
CA PRO A 55 -3.16 14.81 -8.53
C PRO A 55 -1.64 14.91 -8.63
N HIS A 56 -1.11 15.44 -9.73
CA HIS A 56 0.33 15.61 -9.92
C HIS A 56 0.95 16.63 -8.95
N SER A 57 0.30 17.78 -8.78
CA SER A 57 0.78 18.85 -7.89
C SER A 57 0.71 18.40 -6.42
N SER A 58 -0.42 17.78 -6.03
CA SER A 58 -0.59 17.26 -4.67
C SER A 58 0.42 16.17 -4.34
N LEU A 59 0.66 15.22 -5.26
CA LEU A 59 1.70 14.21 -5.05
C LEU A 59 3.09 14.84 -4.99
N ALA A 60 3.41 15.77 -5.91
CA ALA A 60 4.72 16.44 -5.92
C ALA A 60 4.98 17.17 -4.59
N HIS A 61 3.99 17.87 -4.07
CA HIS A 61 4.07 18.55 -2.76
C HIS A 61 4.36 17.57 -1.63
N ILE A 62 3.59 16.48 -1.51
CA ILE A 62 3.85 15.47 -0.47
C ILE A 62 5.21 14.81 -0.64
N ILE A 63 5.62 14.47 -1.85
CA ILE A 63 6.95 13.88 -2.08
C ILE A 63 8.07 14.85 -1.68
N GLN A 64 7.89 16.16 -1.88
CA GLN A 64 8.83 17.17 -1.39
C GLN A 64 8.91 17.18 0.14
N GLU A 65 7.78 17.12 0.84
CA GLU A 65 7.75 17.04 2.31
C GLU A 65 8.43 15.76 2.82
N ILE A 66 8.16 14.61 2.20
CA ILE A 66 8.80 13.33 2.53
C ILE A 66 10.33 13.43 2.35
N HIS A 67 10.77 14.06 1.26
CA HIS A 67 12.19 14.24 0.96
C HIS A 67 12.87 15.21 1.94
N ALA A 68 12.22 16.34 2.27
CA ALA A 68 12.73 17.33 3.21
C ALA A 68 12.94 16.74 4.62
N ASP A 69 12.09 15.82 5.05
CA ASP A 69 12.20 15.12 6.33
C ASP A 69 13.23 13.96 6.32
N GLY A 70 13.86 13.71 5.17
CA GLY A 70 14.87 12.65 4.98
C GLY A 70 14.28 11.23 4.90
N LEU A 71 12.97 11.10 4.70
CA LEU A 71 12.24 9.82 4.73
C LEU A 71 12.50 8.96 3.47
N MET A 72 13.15 9.53 2.45
CA MET A 72 13.52 8.86 1.19
C MET A 72 15.04 8.70 1.02
N SER A 73 15.81 8.89 2.09
CA SER A 73 17.29 8.91 2.01
C SER A 73 17.93 7.54 1.79
N SER A 74 17.21 6.44 2.02
CA SER A 74 17.66 5.06 1.76
C SER A 74 16.47 4.10 1.66
N ASP A 75 16.71 2.91 1.14
CA ASP A 75 15.75 1.79 1.14
C ASP A 75 15.13 1.53 2.52
N LEU A 76 15.97 1.56 3.56
CA LEU A 76 15.52 1.34 4.94
C LEU A 76 14.54 2.43 5.39
N MET A 77 14.79 3.68 5.02
CA MET A 77 13.93 4.81 5.40
C MET A 77 12.61 4.78 4.65
N ILE A 78 12.64 4.43 3.36
CA ILE A 78 11.43 4.27 2.53
C ILE A 78 10.55 3.15 3.08
N ALA A 79 11.16 2.00 3.38
CA ALA A 79 10.42 0.86 3.90
C ALA A 79 9.87 1.16 5.31
N SER A 80 10.62 1.89 6.14
CA SER A 80 10.17 2.36 7.45
C SER A 80 9.02 3.38 7.35
N PHE A 81 9.05 4.28 6.36
CA PHE A 81 7.97 5.21 6.07
C PHE A 81 6.66 4.46 5.80
N PHE A 82 6.66 3.51 4.85
CA PHE A 82 5.46 2.74 4.53
C PHE A 82 4.97 1.93 5.72
N ARG A 83 5.88 1.32 6.48
CA ARG A 83 5.54 0.57 7.69
C ARG A 83 4.86 1.45 8.74
N ILE A 84 5.40 2.62 9.04
CA ILE A 84 4.80 3.54 10.01
C ILE A 84 3.42 4.03 9.51
N CYS A 85 3.26 4.32 8.22
CA CYS A 85 1.95 4.62 7.65
C CYS A 85 0.95 3.47 7.83
N ILE A 86 1.38 2.21 7.64
CA ILE A 86 0.56 1.01 7.89
C ILE A 86 0.19 0.91 9.37
N ASP A 87 1.15 1.08 10.28
CA ASP A 87 0.90 1.04 11.74
C ASP A 87 -0.16 2.11 12.13
N ILE A 88 -0.04 3.33 11.60
CA ILE A 88 -1.03 4.41 11.81
C ILE A 88 -2.41 3.99 11.26
N CYS A 89 -2.46 3.37 10.08
CA CYS A 89 -3.71 2.90 9.48
C CYS A 89 -4.38 1.82 10.34
N VAL A 90 -3.61 0.85 10.84
CA VAL A 90 -4.08 -0.23 11.71
C VAL A 90 -4.62 0.32 13.03
N ILE A 91 -3.87 1.21 13.69
CA ILE A 91 -4.30 1.87 14.94
C ILE A 91 -5.62 2.61 14.73
N LYS A 92 -5.72 3.41 13.66
CA LYS A 92 -6.95 4.15 13.35
C LYS A 92 -8.10 3.21 13.06
N TYR A 93 -7.88 2.16 12.25
CA TYR A 93 -8.91 1.16 11.95
C TYR A 93 -9.48 0.52 13.22
N HIS A 94 -8.63 0.11 14.17
CA HIS A 94 -9.11 -0.46 15.42
C HIS A 94 -9.90 0.55 16.26
N ALA A 95 -9.39 1.78 16.41
CA ALA A 95 -10.11 2.85 17.12
C ALA A 95 -11.54 3.02 16.55
N MET A 96 -11.68 3.02 15.22
CA MET A 96 -13.00 3.07 14.58
C MET A 96 -13.87 1.87 14.90
N THR A 97 -13.35 0.65 14.82
CA THR A 97 -14.15 -0.54 15.08
C THR A 97 -14.65 -0.59 16.52
N VAL A 98 -13.92 0.02 17.46
CA VAL A 98 -14.38 0.20 18.85
C VAL A 98 -15.44 1.31 18.95
N GLU A 99 -15.26 2.44 18.27
CA GLU A 99 -16.21 3.57 18.27
C GLU A 99 -17.50 3.28 17.52
N ALA A 100 -17.45 2.54 16.41
CA ALA A 100 -18.61 2.11 15.63
C ALA A 100 -19.55 1.21 16.45
N LYS A 101 -19.00 0.45 17.41
CA LYS A 101 -19.80 -0.32 18.38
C LYS A 101 -20.52 0.58 19.41
N ARG A 102 -20.15 1.87 19.51
CA ARG A 102 -20.66 2.84 20.50
C ARG A 102 -21.52 3.96 19.91
N SER A 103 -21.60 4.12 18.58
CA SER A 103 -22.26 5.25 17.90
C SER A 103 -23.18 4.80 16.76
N LEU A 104 -24.40 5.34 16.69
CA LEU A 104 -25.41 5.15 15.61
C LEU A 104 -25.23 6.10 14.42
N ARG A 105 -24.19 6.95 14.41
CA ARG A 105 -23.89 7.83 13.26
C ARG A 105 -22.79 7.24 12.36
N PRO A 106 -22.89 7.40 11.03
CA PRO A 106 -21.82 7.07 10.10
C PRO A 106 -20.70 8.08 10.32
N GLN A 107 -19.76 7.76 11.21
CA GLN A 107 -18.55 8.56 11.41
C GLN A 107 -17.68 8.41 10.16
N GLN A 108 -16.80 9.39 9.87
CA GLN A 108 -15.85 9.39 8.74
C GLN A 108 -14.44 8.91 9.17
N PRO A 109 -14.10 7.61 9.14
CA PRO A 109 -12.70 7.27 9.36
C PRO A 109 -12.12 6.18 8.42
N ALA A 110 -12.79 5.86 7.30
CA ALA A 110 -12.14 5.18 6.18
C ALA A 110 -10.98 5.99 5.55
N LEU A 111 -10.87 7.29 5.89
CA LEU A 111 -9.93 8.25 5.31
C LEU A 111 -8.45 7.88 5.45
N ALA A 112 -7.99 7.27 6.54
CA ALA A 112 -6.56 6.99 6.68
C ALA A 112 -6.10 5.85 5.75
N ILE A 113 -6.83 4.73 5.75
CA ILE A 113 -6.58 3.62 4.83
C ILE A 113 -6.81 4.08 3.39
N GLU A 114 -7.90 4.79 3.10
CA GLU A 114 -8.20 5.30 1.76
C GLU A 114 -7.13 6.30 1.27
N ALA A 115 -6.69 7.23 2.11
CA ALA A 115 -5.62 8.15 1.78
C ALA A 115 -4.29 7.41 1.57
N PHE A 116 -3.94 6.43 2.41
CA PHE A 116 -2.74 5.63 2.19
C PHE A 116 -2.79 4.86 0.87
N VAL A 117 -3.91 4.20 0.58
CA VAL A 117 -4.16 3.55 -0.70
C VAL A 117 -4.00 4.53 -1.85
N LYS A 118 -4.57 5.73 -1.73
CA LYS A 118 -4.47 6.79 -2.74
C LYS A 118 -3.05 7.30 -2.93
N LEU A 119 -2.25 7.42 -1.85
CA LEU A 119 -0.83 7.78 -1.92
C LEU A 119 -0.06 6.73 -2.74
N VAL A 120 -0.19 5.46 -2.37
CA VAL A 120 0.49 4.35 -3.04
C VAL A 120 0.05 4.24 -4.49
N CYS A 121 -1.24 4.37 -4.78
CA CYS A 121 -1.74 4.37 -6.15
C CYS A 121 -1.21 5.56 -6.95
N SER A 122 -1.11 6.74 -6.35
CA SER A 122 -0.58 7.94 -7.02
C SER A 122 0.91 7.77 -7.32
N ILE A 123 1.70 7.26 -6.37
CA ILE A 123 3.12 6.92 -6.59
C ILE A 123 3.22 5.91 -7.74
N LEU A 124 2.51 4.78 -7.63
CA LEU A 124 2.56 3.71 -8.63
C LEU A 124 2.04 4.13 -9.99
N ARG A 125 1.11 5.08 -10.12
CA ARG A 125 0.61 5.54 -11.42
C ARG A 125 1.50 6.59 -12.04
N LEU A 126 1.92 7.56 -11.23
CA LEU A 126 2.64 8.73 -11.71
C LEU A 126 4.13 8.47 -11.92
N SER A 127 4.72 7.41 -11.34
CA SER A 127 6.08 6.92 -11.66
C SER A 127 6.35 6.80 -13.16
N ASP A 128 7.61 7.05 -13.54
CA ASP A 128 8.06 7.32 -14.90
C ASP A 128 7.62 6.18 -15.85
N PRO A 129 6.81 6.49 -16.88
CA PRO A 129 6.30 5.49 -17.81
C PRO A 129 7.41 4.85 -18.67
N SER A 130 8.59 5.45 -18.76
CA SER A 130 9.75 4.90 -19.46
C SER A 130 10.48 3.80 -18.69
N LEU A 131 10.15 3.59 -17.40
CA LEU A 131 10.80 2.63 -16.51
C LEU A 131 9.82 1.56 -15.96
N PRO A 132 9.29 0.67 -16.83
CA PRO A 132 8.29 -0.32 -16.43
C PRO A 132 8.79 -1.30 -15.36
N SER A 133 10.05 -1.74 -15.44
CA SER A 133 10.65 -2.65 -14.45
C SER A 133 10.70 -2.04 -13.05
N THR A 134 11.06 -0.76 -12.96
CA THR A 134 11.11 -0.01 -11.71
C THR A 134 9.74 0.11 -11.07
N LYS A 135 8.71 0.37 -11.87
CA LYS A 135 7.31 0.50 -11.43
C LYS A 135 6.76 -0.83 -10.89
N ILE A 136 7.14 -1.96 -11.52
CA ILE A 136 6.84 -3.31 -11.01
C ILE A 136 7.58 -3.57 -9.69
N ASN A 137 8.87 -3.22 -9.60
CA ASN A 137 9.66 -3.41 -8.37
C ASN A 137 9.12 -2.58 -7.21
N LEU A 138 8.68 -1.35 -7.47
CA LEU A 138 7.97 -0.48 -6.51
C LEU A 138 6.71 -1.17 -5.96
N ALA A 139 5.87 -1.70 -6.85
CA ALA A 139 4.68 -2.43 -6.44
C ALA A 139 5.03 -3.66 -5.61
N ARG A 140 6.02 -4.44 -6.04
CA ARG A 140 6.46 -5.66 -5.33
C ARG A 140 7.04 -5.33 -3.96
N GLN A 141 7.85 -4.29 -3.83
CA GLN A 141 8.41 -3.89 -2.54
C GLN A 141 7.30 -3.42 -1.58
N PHE A 142 6.35 -2.63 -2.06
CA PHE A 142 5.16 -2.25 -1.29
C PHE A 142 4.39 -3.48 -0.78
N LEU A 143 4.11 -4.44 -1.67
CA LEU A 143 3.43 -5.68 -1.31
C LEU A 143 4.19 -6.49 -0.25
N ASN A 144 5.51 -6.58 -0.38
CA ASN A 144 6.37 -7.24 0.60
C ASN A 144 6.33 -6.53 1.97
N ILE A 145 6.32 -5.20 2.00
CA ILE A 145 6.21 -4.44 3.25
C ILE A 145 4.87 -4.73 3.94
N VAL A 146 3.76 -4.65 3.20
CA VAL A 146 2.42 -4.92 3.77
C VAL A 146 2.33 -6.36 4.28
N ALA A 147 2.84 -7.34 3.53
CA ALA A 147 2.83 -8.73 3.94
C ALA A 147 3.67 -8.98 5.20
N ASN A 148 4.87 -8.40 5.26
CA ASN A 148 5.73 -8.48 6.45
C ASN A 148 5.06 -7.86 7.68
N CYS A 149 4.41 -6.70 7.53
CA CYS A 149 3.67 -6.09 8.63
C CYS A 149 2.52 -6.99 9.11
N ALA A 150 1.72 -7.54 8.20
CA ALA A 150 0.62 -8.43 8.54
C ALA A 150 1.09 -9.68 9.30
N LEU A 151 2.15 -10.35 8.81
CA LEU A 151 2.70 -11.54 9.45
C LEU A 151 3.32 -11.25 10.81
N LEU A 152 4.00 -10.11 10.95
CA LEU A 152 4.56 -9.70 12.23
C LEU A 152 3.46 -9.38 13.25
N GLU A 153 2.41 -8.68 12.84
CA GLU A 153 1.27 -8.38 13.70
C GLU A 153 0.53 -9.65 14.11
N ALA A 154 0.36 -10.61 13.19
CA ALA A 154 -0.19 -11.92 13.51
C ALA A 154 0.68 -12.68 14.52
N LYS A 155 2.00 -12.65 14.38
CA LYS A 155 2.93 -13.26 15.35
C LYS A 155 2.83 -12.63 16.73
N LYS A 156 2.60 -11.32 16.82
CA LYS A 156 2.48 -10.59 18.10
C LYS A 156 1.14 -10.84 18.79
N HIS A 157 0.04 -10.82 18.03
CA HIS A 157 -1.32 -10.84 18.57
C HIS A 157 -1.95 -12.24 18.59
N GLY A 158 -1.38 -13.20 17.87
CA GLY A 158 -1.85 -14.58 17.79
C GLY A 158 -3.36 -14.63 17.45
N PRO A 159 -4.19 -15.24 18.30
CA PRO A 159 -5.63 -15.38 18.05
C PRO A 159 -6.41 -14.05 18.08
N SER A 160 -5.81 -12.98 18.62
CA SER A 160 -6.43 -11.64 18.61
C SER A 160 -6.06 -10.82 17.37
N PHE A 161 -5.36 -11.43 16.40
CA PHE A 161 -4.98 -10.78 15.17
C PHE A 161 -6.22 -10.43 14.32
N ASP A 162 -6.25 -9.20 13.83
CA ASP A 162 -7.28 -8.73 12.91
C ASP A 162 -6.64 -8.40 11.55
N ALA A 163 -6.96 -9.24 10.56
CA ALA A 163 -6.48 -9.08 9.19
C ALA A 163 -7.18 -7.96 8.40
N GLY A 164 -8.29 -7.42 8.93
CA GLY A 164 -9.13 -6.41 8.29
C GLY A 164 -8.40 -5.18 7.70
N PRO A 165 -7.51 -4.50 8.45
CA PRO A 165 -6.82 -3.32 7.92
C PRO A 165 -5.86 -3.67 6.78
N PHE A 166 -5.11 -4.77 6.89
CA PHE A 166 -4.19 -5.23 5.85
C PHE A 166 -4.93 -5.64 4.58
N TYR A 167 -6.07 -6.32 4.73
CA TYR A 167 -6.96 -6.66 3.61
C TYR A 167 -7.43 -5.41 2.87
N ARG A 168 -7.92 -4.40 3.59
CA ARG A 168 -8.41 -3.15 2.99
C ARG A 168 -7.31 -2.39 2.25
N ILE A 169 -6.09 -2.39 2.79
CA ILE A 169 -4.93 -1.79 2.12
C ILE A 169 -4.65 -2.54 0.81
N LEU A 170 -4.48 -3.86 0.85
CA LEU A 170 -4.15 -4.65 -0.34
C LEU A 170 -5.24 -4.57 -1.42
N LEU A 171 -6.51 -4.74 -1.04
CA LEU A 171 -7.63 -4.66 -1.99
C LEU A 171 -7.81 -3.24 -2.53
N GLY A 172 -7.72 -2.24 -1.66
CA GLY A 172 -7.79 -0.83 -2.06
C GLY A 172 -6.71 -0.47 -3.07
N THR A 173 -5.46 -0.89 -2.82
CA THR A 173 -4.37 -0.66 -3.77
C THR A 173 -4.56 -1.43 -5.06
N TYR A 174 -4.97 -2.71 -5.01
CA TYR A 174 -5.25 -3.48 -6.22
C TYR A 174 -6.31 -2.81 -7.09
N THR A 175 -7.48 -2.52 -6.52
CA THR A 175 -8.58 -1.85 -7.24
C THR A 175 -8.15 -0.48 -7.76
N GLY A 176 -7.42 0.29 -6.94
CA GLY A 176 -6.90 1.61 -7.28
C GLY A 176 -5.89 1.59 -8.43
N VAL A 177 -5.03 0.57 -8.53
CA VAL A 177 -4.02 0.43 -9.58
C VAL A 177 -4.60 -0.21 -10.86
N MET A 178 -5.62 -1.06 -10.74
CA MET A 178 -6.25 -1.73 -11.89
C MET A 178 -7.28 -0.88 -12.64
N ARG A 179 -7.69 0.28 -12.11
CA ARG A 179 -8.55 1.23 -12.87
C ARG A 179 -7.90 1.60 -14.21
N PRO A 180 -8.65 1.61 -15.33
CA PRO A 180 -8.14 2.09 -16.62
C PRO A 180 -7.56 3.51 -16.48
N GLY A 181 -6.41 3.77 -17.12
CA GLY A 181 -5.77 5.08 -17.11
C GLY A 181 -4.24 5.02 -17.16
N ASP A 182 -3.64 6.21 -17.28
CA ASP A 182 -2.26 6.38 -17.73
C ASP A 182 -1.22 5.67 -16.85
N GLY A 183 -0.48 4.74 -17.46
CA GLY A 183 0.84 4.32 -16.98
C GLY A 183 0.98 2.91 -16.39
N ILE A 184 -0.10 2.14 -16.18
CA ILE A 184 -0.03 0.76 -15.63
C ILE A 184 -0.30 -0.32 -16.70
N ASP A 185 -0.91 0.01 -17.84
CA ASP A 185 -1.41 -0.99 -18.81
C ASP A 185 -0.35 -1.99 -19.27
N ARG A 186 0.86 -1.52 -19.56
CA ARG A 186 1.99 -2.36 -20.00
C ARG A 186 2.48 -3.32 -18.91
N ILE A 187 2.33 -2.97 -17.64
CA ILE A 187 2.82 -3.75 -16.50
C ILE A 187 1.70 -4.44 -15.71
N ARG A 188 0.44 -4.27 -16.15
CA ARG A 188 -0.77 -4.68 -15.44
C ARG A 188 -0.74 -6.16 -15.04
N ASN A 189 -0.32 -7.02 -15.95
CA ASN A 189 -0.25 -8.47 -15.69
C ASN A 189 0.84 -8.81 -14.66
N GLY A 190 2.02 -8.18 -14.75
CA GLY A 190 3.09 -8.38 -13.77
C GLY A 190 2.68 -7.94 -12.36
N VAL A 191 2.06 -6.77 -12.24
CA VAL A 191 1.51 -6.27 -10.97
C VAL A 191 0.44 -7.24 -10.45
N ARG A 192 -0.49 -7.70 -11.31
CA ARG A 192 -1.53 -8.68 -10.93
C ARG A 192 -0.92 -9.98 -10.39
N ASP A 193 0.13 -10.49 -11.02
CA ASP A 193 0.80 -11.71 -10.60
C ASP A 193 1.51 -11.54 -9.24
N ASP A 194 2.15 -10.40 -8.99
CA ASP A 194 2.75 -10.10 -7.69
C ASP A 194 1.67 -10.00 -6.59
N PHE A 195 0.55 -9.31 -6.84
CA PHE A 195 -0.59 -9.30 -5.91
C PHE A 195 -1.08 -10.73 -5.61
N ARG A 196 -1.26 -11.57 -6.64
CA ARG A 196 -1.69 -12.96 -6.46
C ARG A 196 -0.73 -13.73 -5.55
N LYS A 197 0.58 -13.66 -5.81
CA LYS A 197 1.61 -14.34 -5.02
C LYS A 197 1.61 -13.87 -3.56
N THR A 198 1.51 -12.56 -3.32
CA THR A 198 1.44 -12.00 -1.96
C THR A 198 0.20 -12.49 -1.21
N LEU A 199 -0.97 -12.47 -1.85
CA LEU A 199 -2.22 -12.91 -1.24
C LEU A 199 -2.21 -14.43 -0.95
N GLN A 200 -1.61 -15.24 -1.83
CA GLN A 200 -1.41 -16.68 -1.60
C GLN A 200 -0.44 -16.95 -0.45
N LEU A 201 0.66 -16.20 -0.36
CA LEU A 201 1.60 -16.28 0.76
C LEU A 201 0.90 -16.00 2.09
N LEU A 202 0.18 -14.88 2.18
CA LEU A 202 -0.56 -14.51 3.38
C LEU A 202 -1.60 -15.57 3.74
N ARG A 203 -2.29 -16.14 2.75
CA ARG A 203 -3.20 -17.28 2.95
C ARG A 203 -2.53 -18.49 3.59
N SER A 204 -1.39 -18.91 3.06
CA SER A 204 -0.67 -20.08 3.59
C SER A 204 -0.17 -19.89 5.03
N ARG A 205 0.03 -18.64 5.45
CA ARG A 205 0.64 -18.29 6.75
C ARG A 205 -0.34 -17.84 7.82
N LEU A 206 -1.52 -17.34 7.42
CA LEU A 206 -2.52 -16.74 8.32
C LEU A 206 -3.83 -17.56 8.43
N SER A 207 -3.96 -18.69 7.73
CA SER A 207 -5.13 -19.58 7.86
C SER A 207 -5.21 -20.16 9.28
N PRO A 208 -6.37 -20.13 9.97
CA PRO A 208 -7.75 -19.92 9.46
C PRO A 208 -8.34 -18.50 9.56
N ASP A 209 -7.58 -17.46 9.90
CA ASP A 209 -8.12 -16.15 10.31
C ASP A 209 -8.45 -15.17 9.16
N LEU A 210 -8.50 -15.66 7.91
CA LEU A 210 -8.70 -14.80 6.74
C LEU A 210 -10.18 -14.65 6.35
N PRO A 211 -10.65 -13.41 6.07
CA PRO A 211 -12.00 -13.17 5.57
C PRO A 211 -12.28 -13.92 4.26
N SER A 212 -13.50 -14.44 4.09
CA SER A 212 -13.94 -15.11 2.85
C SER A 212 -13.81 -14.22 1.62
N SER A 213 -13.97 -12.91 1.77
CA SER A 213 -13.82 -11.91 0.72
C SER A 213 -12.40 -11.86 0.12
N TRP A 214 -11.39 -12.33 0.86
CA TRP A 214 -10.03 -12.50 0.36
C TRP A 214 -9.95 -13.57 -0.75
N LEU A 215 -10.80 -14.59 -0.69
CA LEU A 215 -10.88 -15.65 -1.70
C LEU A 215 -11.55 -15.16 -2.97
N ASP A 216 -12.59 -14.33 -2.86
CA ASP A 216 -13.29 -13.76 -4.01
C ASP A 216 -12.34 -12.89 -4.85
N VAL A 217 -11.51 -12.07 -4.18
CA VAL A 217 -10.49 -11.25 -4.85
C VAL A 217 -9.42 -12.11 -5.53
N LEU A 218 -8.97 -13.19 -4.87
CA LEU A 218 -8.03 -14.16 -5.47
C LEU A 218 -8.62 -14.87 -6.69
N ASN A 219 -9.93 -15.16 -6.66
CA ASN A 219 -10.65 -15.76 -7.78
C ASN A 219 -10.76 -14.77 -8.94
N ASP A 220 -11.13 -13.51 -8.68
CA ASP A 220 -11.14 -12.45 -9.70
C ASP A 220 -9.74 -12.21 -10.32
N LEU A 221 -8.69 -12.34 -9.52
CA LEU A 221 -7.29 -12.25 -9.95
C LEU A 221 -6.81 -13.43 -10.82
N THR A 222 -7.53 -14.55 -10.84
CA THR A 222 -7.17 -15.77 -11.58
C THR A 222 -7.95 -15.95 -12.87
N VAL A 223 -9.06 -15.24 -13.07
CA VAL A 223 -9.78 -15.24 -14.35
C VAL A 223 -8.98 -14.45 -15.40
N PRO A 224 -8.57 -15.07 -16.53
CA PRO A 224 -7.96 -14.34 -17.63
C PRO A 224 -8.94 -13.30 -18.15
N SER A 225 -8.48 -12.07 -18.39
CA SER A 225 -9.29 -11.04 -19.05
C SER A 225 -9.60 -11.51 -20.47
N ILE A 226 -10.72 -12.19 -20.68
CA ILE A 226 -11.22 -12.52 -22.02
C ILE A 226 -11.59 -11.19 -22.67
N GLN A 227 -10.72 -10.67 -23.53
CA GLN A 227 -11.11 -9.59 -24.44
C GLN A 227 -12.02 -10.21 -25.51
N PRO A 228 -13.27 -9.77 -25.68
CA PRO A 228 -13.97 -10.06 -26.90
C PRO A 228 -13.27 -9.26 -28.02
N HIS A 229 -12.55 -9.97 -28.90
CA HIS A 229 -12.22 -9.39 -30.19
C HIS A 229 -13.54 -9.09 -30.91
N PRO A 230 -13.79 -7.85 -31.38
CA PRO A 230 -14.86 -7.65 -32.33
C PRO A 230 -14.47 -8.36 -33.61
N THR A 231 -15.11 -9.49 -33.87
CA THR A 231 -15.11 -10.14 -35.18
C THR A 231 -15.59 -9.10 -36.18
N GLN A 232 -14.70 -8.69 -37.08
CA GLN A 232 -15.07 -7.90 -38.24
C GLN A 232 -16.20 -8.59 -39.00
N MET A 233 -17.28 -7.85 -39.25
CA MET A 233 -18.15 -8.03 -40.41
C MET A 233 -18.37 -6.67 -41.04
#